data_AF-A0AA34TUJ4-F1
#
_entry.id   AF-A0AA34TUJ4-F1
#
_cell.length_a   1.000
_cell.length_b   1.000
_cell.length_c   1.000
_cell.angle_alpha   90.00
_cell.angle_beta   90.00
_cell.angle_gamma   90.00
#
_symmetry.space_group_name_H-M   'P 1'
#
loop_
_entity.id
_entity.type
_entity.pdbx_description
1 polymer ?
#
loop_
_entity_poly.entity_id
_entity_poly.type
_entity_poly.pdbx_seq_one_letter_code
_entity_poly.pdbx_strand_id
1 'polypeptide(L)'
;MVDLSRRRLFSRRKVDSSQIRLPWINSLESFADDCTRCGKCIESCETHIIIVGDGGFPTVDFSKDECTFCYQCADVCPEPIFKPKEETPWLAKAAISDKCLAQQNVECRSCGDMCEPMAIQFQLRAGSVALPKIELDECSGCGACVAVCPNSAILVSNA
;
A
#
# COMPACT_ATOMS: atom_id res chain seq x y z
N MET A 1 -14.99 -15.38 41.48
CA MET A 1 -15.52 -14.41 40.49
C MET A 1 -14.37 -14.06 39.56
N VAL A 2 -14.41 -14.53 38.31
CA VAL A 2 -13.31 -14.35 37.35
C VAL A 2 -13.35 -12.90 36.85
N ASP A 3 -12.29 -12.15 37.10
CA ASP A 3 -12.16 -10.75 36.67
C ASP A 3 -11.92 -10.69 35.14
N LEU A 4 -12.97 -10.31 34.41
CA LEU A 4 -12.99 -10.25 32.95
C LEU A 4 -12.17 -9.07 32.37
N SER A 5 -11.71 -8.13 33.22
CA SER A 5 -10.95 -6.96 32.78
C SER A 5 -9.50 -7.30 32.42
N ARG A 6 -8.96 -8.40 32.97
CA ARG A 6 -7.58 -8.85 32.72
C ARG A 6 -7.40 -9.70 31.46
N ARG A 7 -8.49 -10.10 30.79
CA ARG A 7 -8.42 -10.85 29.52
C ARG A 7 -8.16 -9.96 28.30
N ARG A 8 -8.21 -8.63 28.44
CA ARG A 8 -7.95 -7.70 27.33
C ARG A 8 -6.47 -7.46 27.02
N LEU A 9 -5.56 -7.97 27.83
CA LEU A 9 -4.11 -7.87 27.57
C LEU A 9 -3.55 -8.99 26.69
N PHE A 10 -4.34 -10.06 26.46
CA PHE A 10 -3.98 -11.20 25.60
C PHE A 10 -4.92 -11.38 24.40
N SER A 11 -5.74 -10.39 24.08
CA SER A 11 -6.35 -10.37 22.75
C SER A 11 -5.22 -10.07 21.78
N ARG A 12 -4.75 -11.09 21.05
CA ARG A 12 -3.99 -10.92 19.79
C ARG A 12 -4.70 -9.78 19.05
N ARG A 13 -4.08 -8.60 19.04
CA ARG A 13 -4.67 -7.41 18.44
C ARG A 13 -4.75 -7.76 16.97
N LYS A 14 -5.97 -8.02 16.49
CA LYS A 14 -6.24 -8.44 15.11
C LYS A 14 -5.51 -7.42 14.24
N VAL A 15 -4.53 -7.88 13.47
CA VAL A 15 -3.77 -7.02 12.55
C VAL A 15 -4.81 -6.33 11.67
N ASP A 16 -4.79 -5.00 11.64
CA ASP A 16 -5.68 -4.23 10.78
C ASP A 16 -5.36 -4.58 9.32
N SER A 17 -6.26 -5.35 8.71
CA SER A 17 -6.11 -5.86 7.34
C SER A 17 -6.21 -4.75 6.29
N SER A 18 -6.63 -3.54 6.67
CA SER A 18 -6.68 -2.40 5.76
C SER A 18 -5.32 -1.74 5.53
N GLN A 19 -4.34 -1.98 6.41
CA GLN A 19 -3.02 -1.37 6.31
C GLN A 19 -2.08 -2.23 5.45
N ILE A 20 -1.59 -1.63 4.37
CA ILE A 20 -0.56 -2.24 3.53
C ILE A 20 0.72 -2.43 4.34
N ARG A 21 1.20 -3.67 4.35
CA ARG A 21 2.53 -4.02 4.86
C ARG A 21 3.56 -3.89 3.74
N LEU A 22 4.83 -4.04 4.11
CA LEU A 22 5.93 -3.94 3.16
C LEU A 22 5.79 -5.01 2.06
N PRO A 23 6.39 -4.77 0.88
CA PRO A 23 6.40 -5.79 -0.16
C PRO A 23 7.28 -6.98 0.25
N TRP A 24 6.97 -8.14 -0.32
CA TRP A 24 7.54 -9.46 -0.09
C TRP A 24 7.38 -10.02 1.33
N ILE A 25 6.52 -9.47 2.20
CA ILE A 25 6.26 -10.12 3.49
C ILE A 25 5.72 -11.54 3.27
N ASN A 26 6.39 -12.52 3.87
CA ASN A 26 6.09 -13.94 3.65
C ASN A 26 4.80 -14.40 4.31
N SER A 27 4.43 -13.80 5.45
CA SER A 27 3.29 -14.18 6.26
C SER A 27 2.78 -12.97 7.04
N LEU A 28 1.58 -12.49 6.71
CA LEU A 28 0.92 -11.42 7.46
C LEU A 28 0.49 -11.88 8.87
N GLU A 29 0.27 -13.18 9.04
CA GLU A 29 -0.19 -13.76 10.30
C GLU A 29 0.92 -13.84 11.35
N SER A 30 2.14 -14.20 10.94
CA SER A 30 3.31 -14.31 11.83
C SER A 30 4.18 -13.06 11.85
N PHE A 31 3.97 -12.11 10.93
CA PHE A 31 4.76 -10.88 10.83
C PHE A 31 4.98 -10.17 12.17
N ALA A 32 3.95 -10.08 13.02
CA ALA A 32 4.06 -9.41 14.32
C ALA A 32 4.90 -10.18 15.34
N ASP A 33 4.99 -11.50 15.19
CA ASP A 33 5.79 -12.40 16.02
C ASP A 33 7.26 -12.40 15.53
N ASP A 34 7.49 -12.26 14.22
CA ASP A 34 8.81 -12.36 13.60
C ASP A 34 9.53 -11.00 13.44
N CYS A 35 8.80 -9.88 13.30
CA CYS A 35 9.41 -8.56 13.12
C CYS A 35 9.90 -7.97 14.45
N THR A 36 11.21 -7.78 14.56
CA THR A 36 11.87 -7.19 15.74
C THR A 36 11.71 -5.67 15.87
N ARG A 37 11.10 -5.00 14.88
CA ARG A 37 10.88 -3.53 14.85
C ARG A 37 12.20 -2.75 14.93
N CYS A 38 13.28 -3.29 14.37
CA CYS A 38 14.60 -2.67 14.39
C CYS A 38 14.72 -1.38 13.55
N GLY A 39 13.75 -1.10 12.66
CA GLY A 39 13.70 0.13 11.89
C GLY A 39 14.58 0.20 10.64
N LYS A 40 15.46 -0.79 10.39
CA LYS A 40 16.38 -0.76 9.23
C LYS A 40 15.69 -0.58 7.87
N CYS A 41 14.52 -1.19 7.68
CA CYS A 41 13.74 -1.04 6.45
C CYS A 41 13.21 0.40 6.24
N ILE A 42 12.95 1.14 7.33
CA ILE A 42 12.56 2.56 7.27
C ILE A 42 13.75 3.39 6.81
N GLU A 43 14.93 3.16 7.41
CA GLU A 43 16.16 3.90 7.10
C GLU A 43 16.66 3.65 5.67
N SER A 44 16.44 2.44 5.13
CA SER A 44 16.92 2.06 3.80
C SER A 44 15.98 2.43 2.66
N CYS A 45 14.79 2.97 2.93
CA CYS A 45 13.79 3.23 1.90
C CYS A 45 14.11 4.51 1.13
N GLU A 46 14.55 4.39 -0.12
CA GLU A 46 14.95 5.53 -0.96
C GLU A 46 13.83 6.57 -1.19
N THR A 47 12.57 6.11 -1.26
CA THR A 47 11.39 6.96 -1.43
C THR A 47 10.74 7.38 -0.10
N HIS A 48 11.30 6.93 1.03
CA HIS A 48 10.87 7.30 2.38
C HIS A 48 9.38 7.00 2.69
N ILE A 49 8.76 6.05 1.97
CA ILE A 49 7.35 5.67 2.16
C ILE A 49 7.14 4.76 3.36
N ILE A 50 8.19 4.10 3.86
CA ILE A 50 8.07 3.19 4.99
C ILE A 50 8.09 4.00 6.29
N ILE A 51 6.99 3.95 7.05
CA ILE A 51 6.81 4.68 8.30
C ILE A 51 6.56 3.74 9.48
N VAL A 52 6.68 4.26 10.69
CA VAL A 52 6.25 3.55 11.90
C VAL A 52 4.72 3.61 12.00
N GLY A 53 4.08 2.45 11.85
CA GLY A 53 2.64 2.27 12.00
C GLY A 53 2.24 1.73 13.38
N ASP A 54 1.08 1.09 13.43
CA ASP A 54 0.50 0.59 14.67
C ASP A 54 1.41 -0.44 15.37
N GLY A 55 1.51 -0.34 16.68
CA GLY A 55 2.33 -1.24 17.50
C GLY A 55 3.84 -1.09 17.29
N GLY A 56 4.27 -0.04 16.58
CA GLY A 56 5.68 0.20 16.23
C GLY A 56 6.15 -0.63 15.04
N PHE A 57 5.23 -1.27 14.31
CA PHE A 57 5.58 -2.05 13.13
C PHE A 57 5.70 -1.16 11.88
N PRO A 58 6.60 -1.49 10.94
CA PRO A 58 6.72 -0.72 9.72
C PRO A 58 5.49 -0.92 8.82
N THR A 59 5.03 0.15 8.20
CA THR A 59 3.92 0.18 7.22
C THR A 59 4.25 1.16 6.10
N VAL A 60 3.48 1.13 5.02
CA VAL A 60 3.70 1.97 3.83
C VAL A 60 2.71 3.15 3.83
N ASP A 61 3.23 4.34 3.55
CA ASP A 61 2.46 5.58 3.37
C ASP A 61 2.68 6.15 1.97
N PHE A 62 1.74 5.85 1.07
CA PHE A 62 1.76 6.32 -0.32
C PHE A 62 1.37 7.79 -0.49
N SER A 63 1.08 8.53 0.58
CA SER A 63 0.97 9.99 0.49
C SER A 63 2.33 10.67 0.34
N LYS A 64 3.42 9.96 0.67
CA LYS A 64 4.79 10.46 0.56
C LYS A 64 5.34 10.32 -0.84
N ASP A 65 5.26 9.11 -1.39
CA ASP A 65 5.82 8.72 -2.69
C ASP A 65 5.36 7.28 -3.04
N GLU A 66 5.99 6.63 -4.00
CA GLU A 66 5.74 5.25 -4.43
C GLU A 66 6.76 4.22 -3.92
N CYS A 67 6.40 2.93 -4.04
CA CYS A 67 7.33 1.82 -3.93
C CYS A 67 7.92 1.48 -5.31
N THR A 68 9.23 1.65 -5.46
CA THR A 68 9.99 1.34 -6.68
C THR A 68 10.33 -0.15 -6.83
N PHE A 69 9.88 -1.00 -5.90
CA PHE A 69 10.22 -2.42 -5.83
C PHE A 69 11.75 -2.69 -5.86
N CYS A 70 12.55 -1.80 -5.28
CA CYS A 70 14.01 -1.91 -5.26
C CYS A 70 14.53 -3.11 -4.45
N TYR A 71 13.72 -3.62 -3.50
CA TYR A 71 14.02 -4.73 -2.58
C TYR A 71 14.96 -4.38 -1.40
N GLN A 72 15.42 -3.13 -1.29
CA GLN A 72 16.35 -2.72 -0.21
C GLN A 72 15.82 -2.98 1.20
N CYS A 73 14.51 -2.83 1.42
CA CYS A 73 13.89 -3.10 2.73
C CYS A 73 14.03 -4.57 3.17
N ALA A 74 14.04 -5.51 2.22
CA ALA A 74 14.25 -6.92 2.47
C ALA A 74 15.76 -7.22 2.66
N ASP A 75 16.63 -6.62 1.85
CA ASP A 75 18.09 -6.82 1.92
C ASP A 75 18.69 -6.43 3.28
N VAL A 76 18.20 -5.34 3.89
CA VAL A 76 18.71 -4.88 5.19
C VAL A 76 18.05 -5.56 6.39
N CYS A 77 17.02 -6.37 6.16
CA CYS A 77 16.27 -7.00 7.24
C CYS A 77 17.07 -8.17 7.84
N PRO A 78 17.31 -8.18 9.16
CA PRO A 78 17.99 -9.30 9.81
C PRO A 78 17.09 -10.53 10.00
N GLU A 79 15.77 -10.37 9.86
CA GLU A 79 14.79 -11.42 10.13
C GLU A 79 14.34 -12.10 8.84
N PRO A 80 14.07 -13.41 8.85
CA PRO A 80 13.61 -14.16 7.67
C PRO A 80 12.11 -13.95 7.38
N ILE A 81 11.69 -12.69 7.25
CA ILE A 81 10.27 -12.29 7.07
C ILE A 81 9.92 -11.90 5.64
N PHE A 82 10.91 -11.85 4.75
CA PHE A 82 10.74 -11.53 3.34
C PHE A 82 10.87 -12.77 2.46
N LYS A 83 10.05 -12.83 1.42
CA LYS A 83 10.14 -13.76 0.29
C LYS A 83 11.23 -13.32 -0.69
N PRO A 84 11.76 -14.22 -1.53
CA PRO A 84 12.66 -13.86 -2.62
C PRO A 84 12.11 -12.76 -3.52
N LYS A 85 13.01 -11.94 -4.09
CA LYS A 85 12.69 -10.78 -4.94
C LYS A 85 11.87 -11.14 -6.18
N GLU A 86 12.05 -12.36 -6.69
CA GLU A 86 11.38 -12.88 -7.88
C GLU A 86 9.91 -13.25 -7.63
N GLU A 87 9.50 -13.40 -6.36
CA GLU A 87 8.09 -13.60 -6.01
C GLU A 87 7.29 -12.30 -6.12
N THR A 88 5.96 -12.45 -6.16
CA THR A 88 5.04 -11.33 -6.14
C THR A 88 5.24 -10.46 -4.88
N PRO A 89 5.48 -9.14 -5.02
CA PRO A 89 5.71 -8.26 -3.88
C PRO A 89 4.52 -8.22 -2.91
N TRP A 90 3.31 -8.10 -3.43
CA TRP A 90 2.08 -8.13 -2.63
C TRP A 90 0.88 -8.29 -3.57
N LEU A 91 -0.30 -8.39 -2.97
CA LEU A 91 -1.59 -8.38 -3.70
C LEU A 91 -2.26 -7.00 -3.64
N ALA A 92 -1.53 -5.96 -3.26
CA ALA A 92 -2.06 -4.61 -3.12
C ALA A 92 -2.53 -4.08 -4.48
N LYS A 93 -3.71 -3.46 -4.51
CA LYS A 93 -4.29 -2.86 -5.72
C LYS A 93 -4.83 -1.47 -5.43
N ALA A 94 -4.77 -0.61 -6.44
CA ALA A 94 -5.34 0.73 -6.38
C ALA A 94 -6.87 0.67 -6.56
N ALA A 95 -7.58 1.56 -5.87
CA ALA A 95 -9.01 1.76 -5.95
C ALA A 95 -9.32 3.26 -6.04
N ILE A 96 -10.32 3.62 -6.85
CA ILE A 96 -10.75 5.00 -7.08
C ILE A 96 -12.08 5.24 -6.38
N SER A 97 -12.14 6.25 -5.52
CA SER A 97 -13.36 6.69 -4.83
C SER A 97 -14.17 7.71 -5.63
N ASP A 98 -15.36 8.03 -5.12
CA ASP A 98 -16.28 9.05 -5.64
C ASP A 98 -15.73 10.49 -5.57
N LYS A 99 -14.65 10.70 -4.82
CA LYS A 99 -13.90 11.97 -4.78
C LYS A 99 -13.11 12.25 -6.05
N CYS A 100 -13.05 11.33 -7.01
CA CYS A 100 -12.27 11.52 -8.23
C CYS A 100 -12.76 12.75 -9.02
N LEU A 101 -11.87 13.68 -9.33
CA LEU A 101 -12.18 14.89 -10.11
C LEU A 101 -12.81 14.55 -11.47
N ALA A 102 -12.34 13.49 -12.14
CA ALA A 102 -12.92 13.03 -13.40
C ALA A 102 -14.37 12.55 -13.22
N GLN A 103 -14.70 11.86 -12.11
CA GLN A 103 -16.09 11.50 -11.80
C GLN A 103 -16.97 12.72 -11.50
N GLN A 104 -16.35 13.85 -11.12
CA GLN A 104 -16.99 15.15 -10.90
C GLN A 104 -16.93 16.06 -12.14
N ASN A 105 -16.68 15.49 -13.32
CA ASN A 105 -16.65 16.20 -14.61
C ASN A 105 -15.53 17.25 -14.74
N VAL A 106 -14.42 17.08 -14.00
CA VAL A 106 -13.21 17.89 -14.12
C VAL A 106 -12.11 17.08 -14.81
N GLU A 107 -11.51 17.62 -15.88
CA GLU A 107 -10.45 16.92 -16.63
C GLU A 107 -9.22 16.74 -15.74
N CYS A 108 -8.86 15.48 -15.47
CA CYS A 108 -7.73 15.11 -14.64
C CYS A 108 -7.21 13.74 -15.05
N ARG A 109 -5.93 13.65 -15.40
CA ARG A 109 -5.27 12.41 -15.84
C ARG A 109 -4.03 12.01 -15.05
N SER A 110 -3.70 12.77 -14.00
CA SER A 110 -2.46 12.65 -13.23
C SER A 110 -2.16 11.22 -12.76
N CYS A 111 -3.17 10.46 -12.35
CA CYS A 111 -2.98 9.07 -11.92
C CYS A 111 -2.55 8.13 -13.07
N GLY A 112 -3.06 8.33 -14.28
CA GLY A 112 -2.66 7.56 -15.46
C GLY A 112 -1.28 7.98 -15.96
N ASP A 113 -0.98 9.28 -15.93
CA ASP A 113 0.32 9.81 -16.37
C ASP A 113 1.50 9.26 -15.54
N MET A 114 1.25 8.92 -14.27
CA MET A 114 2.25 8.33 -13.36
C MET A 114 2.17 6.80 -13.26
N CYS A 115 1.24 6.16 -13.95
CA CYS A 115 1.10 4.72 -13.90
C CYS A 115 2.04 4.08 -14.93
N GLU A 116 3.29 3.80 -14.53
CA GLU A 116 4.27 3.11 -15.37
C GLU A 116 3.74 1.80 -16.01
N PRO A 117 3.04 0.89 -15.30
CA PRO A 117 2.49 -0.32 -15.92
C PRO A 117 1.28 -0.05 -16.83
N MET A 118 0.85 1.21 -16.98
CA MET A 118 -0.31 1.61 -17.78
C MET A 118 -1.62 0.92 -17.37
N ALA A 119 -1.74 0.54 -16.09
CA ALA A 119 -2.91 -0.12 -15.54
C ALA A 119 -4.15 0.80 -15.46
N ILE A 120 -3.98 2.12 -15.55
CA ILE A 120 -5.09 3.09 -15.49
C ILE A 120 -5.41 3.60 -16.90
N GLN A 121 -6.54 3.18 -17.44
CA GLN A 121 -7.02 3.57 -18.76
C GLN A 121 -8.16 4.59 -18.67
N PHE A 122 -8.15 5.59 -19.54
CA PHE A 122 -9.20 6.62 -19.59
C PHE A 122 -10.24 6.29 -20.66
N GLN A 123 -11.46 6.00 -20.22
CA GLN A 123 -12.58 5.68 -21.10
C GLN A 123 -13.30 6.96 -21.52
N LEU A 124 -13.29 7.23 -22.83
CA LEU A 124 -13.99 8.37 -23.43
C LEU A 124 -15.51 8.22 -23.28
N ARG A 125 -16.20 9.34 -23.04
CA ARG A 125 -17.66 9.42 -22.92
C ARG A 125 -18.16 10.66 -23.64
N ALA A 126 -19.23 10.51 -24.41
CA ALA A 126 -19.82 11.64 -25.13
C ALA A 126 -20.41 12.65 -24.12
N GLY A 127 -19.99 13.92 -24.21
CA GLY A 127 -20.52 14.99 -23.37
C GLY A 127 -20.01 15.02 -21.92
N SER A 128 -18.98 14.25 -21.58
CA SER A 128 -18.33 14.31 -20.27
C SER A 128 -16.81 14.11 -20.38
N VAL A 129 -16.09 14.38 -19.30
CA VAL A 129 -14.66 14.04 -19.21
C VAL A 129 -14.47 12.51 -19.25
N ALA A 130 -13.28 12.09 -19.67
CA ALA A 130 -12.92 10.67 -19.69
C ALA A 130 -12.79 10.14 -18.26
N LEU A 131 -13.32 8.94 -17.98
CA LEU A 131 -13.21 8.34 -16.65
C LEU A 131 -12.06 7.34 -16.56
N PRO A 132 -11.29 7.35 -15.46
CA PRO A 132 -10.27 6.34 -15.22
C PRO A 132 -10.92 4.98 -14.91
N LYS A 133 -10.36 3.92 -15.48
CA LYS A 133 -10.63 2.51 -15.17
C LYS A 133 -9.29 1.84 -14.85
N ILE A 134 -9.23 1.11 -13.74
CA ILE A 134 -8.03 0.35 -13.36
C ILE A 134 -8.18 -1.09 -13.84
N GLU A 135 -7.23 -1.56 -14.64
CA GLU A 135 -7.04 -2.97 -14.94
C GLU A 135 -6.24 -3.61 -13.79
N LEU A 136 -6.95 -4.35 -12.93
CA LEU A 136 -6.37 -4.84 -11.67
C LEU A 136 -5.23 -5.82 -11.89
N ASP A 137 -5.24 -6.60 -12.96
CA ASP A 137 -4.17 -7.57 -13.25
C ASP A 137 -2.84 -6.87 -13.55
N GLU A 138 -2.87 -5.72 -14.21
CA GLU A 138 -1.70 -4.90 -14.53
C GLU A 138 -1.27 -3.98 -13.38
N CYS A 139 -2.15 -3.75 -12.40
CA CYS A 139 -1.85 -2.86 -11.27
C CYS A 139 -0.85 -3.51 -10.31
N SER A 140 0.37 -2.97 -10.23
CA SER A 140 1.41 -3.47 -9.30
C SER A 140 1.14 -3.11 -7.83
N GLY A 141 0.27 -2.14 -7.57
CA GLY A 141 0.06 -1.60 -6.23
C GLY A 141 1.20 -0.71 -5.72
N CYS A 142 2.05 -0.16 -6.60
CA CYS A 142 3.21 0.67 -6.21
C CYS A 142 2.85 1.97 -5.48
N GLY A 143 1.63 2.50 -5.66
CA GLY A 143 1.18 3.72 -4.99
C GLY A 143 1.48 5.03 -5.70
N ALA A 144 2.17 5.05 -6.86
CA ALA A 144 2.45 6.28 -7.63
C ALA A 144 1.22 7.18 -7.81
N CYS A 145 0.10 6.55 -8.18
CA CYS A 145 -1.16 7.21 -8.42
C CYS A 145 -1.77 7.90 -7.18
N VAL A 146 -1.41 7.46 -5.95
CA VAL A 146 -1.91 8.04 -4.69
C VAL A 146 -1.23 9.38 -4.44
N ALA A 147 0.10 9.43 -4.49
CA ALA A 147 0.90 10.62 -4.18
C ALA A 147 0.53 11.81 -5.09
N VAL A 148 0.22 11.54 -6.36
CA VAL A 148 -0.12 12.58 -7.35
C VAL A 148 -1.61 12.93 -7.42
N CYS A 149 -2.47 12.25 -6.65
CA CYS A 149 -3.90 12.49 -6.71
C CYS A 149 -4.28 13.79 -5.96
N PRO A 150 -4.71 14.86 -6.64
CA PRO A 150 -4.91 16.17 -6.01
C PRO A 150 -6.09 16.21 -5.03
N ASN A 151 -7.00 15.23 -5.09
CA ASN A 151 -8.17 15.16 -4.21
C ASN A 151 -8.17 13.92 -3.30
N SER A 152 -7.01 13.26 -3.16
CA SER A 152 -6.84 12.02 -2.37
C SER A 152 -7.93 10.99 -2.65
N ALA A 153 -8.32 10.86 -3.92
CA ALA A 153 -9.42 10.01 -4.35
C ALA A 153 -8.98 8.56 -4.61
N ILE A 154 -7.67 8.29 -4.57
CA ILE A 154 -7.09 6.97 -4.83
C ILE A 154 -6.49 6.43 -3.54
N LEU A 155 -6.78 5.17 -3.27
CA LEU A 155 -6.19 4.40 -2.18
C LEU A 155 -5.58 3.15 -2.79
N VAL A 156 -4.51 2.65 -2.18
CA VAL A 156 -4.03 1.29 -2.43
C VAL A 156 -4.34 0.48 -1.18
N SER A 157 -4.75 -0.77 -1.33
CA SER A 157 -4.96 -1.69 -0.21
C SER A 157 -4.73 -3.12 -0.66
N ASN A 158 -4.36 -4.00 0.28
CA ASN A 158 -4.47 -5.44 0.05
C ASN A 158 -5.96 -5.82 0.10
N ALA A 159 -6.44 -6.54 -0.92
CA ALA A 159 -7.79 -7.11 -0.95
C ALA A 159 -7.89 -8.35 -0.06
#